data_AF-A0A944CUR2-F1
#
_entry.id   AF-A0A944CUR2-F1
#
_cell.length_a   1.000
_cell.length_b   1.000
_cell.length_c   1.000
_cell.angle_alpha   90.00
_cell.angle_beta   90.00
_cell.angle_gamma   90.00
#
_symmetry.space_group_name_H-M   'P 1'
#
loop_
_entity.id
_entity.type
_entity.pdbx_description
1 polymer ?
#
loop_
_entity_poly.entity_id
_entity_poly.type
_entity_poly.pdbx_seq_one_letter_code
_entity_poly.pdbx_strand_id
1 'polypeptide(L)'
;MVDLALDYFKIVDGALLKIDMNSRQIENWALRVIDSVKNGQPNEDFLVELKAVWISEEKAARRIAGHANAARGENILWLIGVDEKEGADCVIGANVADLASWYPTVESFFNELAPTMISSLNIPVDEKTVVALLFETDRAPFVVKNQAYGSVKGVSVELEVPWRENTSIRSARRSDLIRLLAPLELLPEIEILGHIELTATIAGEDSVGNYHSDELRLNSELYIVPKSRERVIIPFHRCRVEFEIPGIPTFKSNPISLNPALGDYGFAGGKPGSLTIKSTRHEIIIDGPGKLSLEATAQRPSLTEDAKNCDIRISIYLQPTAANRPVVLTKTLPYPIEKLPS
;
A
#
# COMPACT_ATOMS: atom_id res chain seq x y z
N MET A 1 -12.50 12.55 -0.06
CA MET A 1 -12.16 11.46 0.87
C MET A 1 -10.73 11.08 0.52
N VAL A 2 -9.77 11.56 1.32
CA VAL A 2 -8.36 11.63 0.93
C VAL A 2 -7.71 10.27 1.17
N ASP A 3 -7.26 9.66 0.09
CA ASP A 3 -6.46 8.43 0.09
C ASP A 3 -5.05 8.83 0.54
N LEU A 4 -4.73 8.66 1.82
CA LEU A 4 -3.45 9.10 2.43
C LEU A 4 -2.40 7.98 2.41
N ALA A 5 -2.32 7.26 1.30
CA ALA A 5 -1.08 6.58 0.95
C ALA A 5 -0.28 7.54 0.05
N LEU A 6 0.75 8.16 0.63
CA LEU A 6 1.84 8.89 -0.03
C LEU A 6 1.70 10.42 -0.21
N ASP A 7 1.82 11.16 0.89
CA ASP A 7 2.37 12.53 0.90
C ASP A 7 3.70 12.48 1.69
N TYR A 8 4.83 12.13 1.06
CA TYR A 8 6.08 11.87 1.80
C TYR A 8 7.17 12.94 1.67
N PHE A 9 6.97 14.05 0.96
CA PHE A 9 8.04 15.03 0.80
C PHE A 9 7.56 16.48 0.79
N LYS A 10 8.23 17.33 1.56
CA LYS A 10 8.10 18.79 1.50
C LYS A 10 9.44 19.41 1.13
N ILE A 11 9.44 20.39 0.23
CA ILE A 11 10.63 21.20 -0.03
C ILE A 11 10.71 22.30 1.04
N VAL A 12 11.77 22.26 1.85
CA VAL A 12 12.14 23.35 2.78
C VAL A 12 13.56 23.76 2.44
N ASP A 13 13.77 25.03 2.12
CA ASP A 13 15.08 25.60 1.76
C ASP A 13 15.84 24.83 0.66
N GLY A 14 15.11 24.29 -0.33
CA GLY A 14 15.68 23.53 -1.44
C GLY A 14 16.08 22.08 -1.11
N ALA A 15 15.83 21.62 0.12
CA ALA A 15 16.00 20.22 0.54
C ALA A 15 14.65 19.48 0.52
N LEU A 16 14.67 18.24 0.02
CA LEU A 16 13.53 17.33 0.07
C LEU A 16 13.48 16.71 1.47
N LEU A 17 12.59 17.19 2.34
CA LEU A 17 12.41 16.64 3.69
C LEU A 17 11.29 15.59 3.67
N LYS A 18 11.58 14.41 4.22
CA LYS A 18 10.56 13.38 4.50
C LYS A 18 9.51 13.98 5.43
N ILE A 19 8.24 13.96 5.01
CA ILE A 19 7.14 14.36 5.91
C ILE A 19 6.88 13.17 6.83
N ASP A 20 7.17 13.34 8.11
CA ASP A 20 6.77 12.37 9.12
C ASP A 20 5.24 12.31 9.19
N MET A 21 4.69 11.08 9.25
CA MET A 21 3.25 10.89 9.47
C MET A 21 2.83 11.64 10.73
N ASN A 22 1.87 12.54 10.62
CA ASN A 22 1.37 13.27 11.77
C ASN A 22 0.45 12.39 12.62
N SER A 23 0.18 12.80 13.87
CA SER A 23 -0.59 12.00 14.82
C SER A 23 -1.96 11.57 14.31
N ARG A 24 -2.66 12.41 13.53
CA ARG A 24 -3.99 12.09 12.97
C ARG A 24 -3.91 10.98 11.92
N GLN A 25 -2.84 10.96 11.13
CA GLN A 25 -2.62 9.92 10.11
C GLN A 25 -2.33 8.57 10.76
N ILE A 26 -1.53 8.57 11.83
CA ILE A 26 -1.22 7.36 12.60
C ILE A 26 -2.47 6.82 13.28
N GLU A 27 -3.25 7.69 13.93
CA GLU A 27 -4.53 7.31 14.56
C GLU A 27 -5.50 6.72 13.53
N ASN A 28 -5.65 7.36 12.37
CA ASN A 28 -6.51 6.84 11.31
C ASN A 28 -6.03 5.49 10.76
N TRP A 29 -4.72 5.27 10.61
CA TRP A 29 -4.18 3.97 10.20
C TRP A 29 -4.50 2.89 11.23
N ALA A 30 -4.30 3.19 12.52
CA ALA A 30 -4.61 2.29 13.60
C ALA A 30 -6.12 1.93 13.66
N LEU A 31 -7.00 2.93 13.57
CA LEU A 31 -8.46 2.72 13.58
C LEU A 31 -8.91 1.83 12.41
N ARG A 32 -8.41 2.09 11.19
CA ARG A 32 -8.72 1.24 10.02
C ARG A 32 -8.29 -0.21 10.20
N VAL A 33 -7.12 -0.42 10.79
CA VAL A 33 -6.63 -1.77 11.10
C VAL A 33 -7.55 -2.45 12.11
N ILE A 34 -7.92 -1.76 13.19
CA ILE A 34 -8.82 -2.29 14.22
C ILE A 34 -10.19 -2.62 13.62
N ASP A 35 -10.77 -1.72 12.82
CA ASP A 35 -12.05 -1.94 12.16
C ASP A 35 -12.00 -3.14 11.20
N SER A 36 -10.88 -3.34 10.49
CA SER A 36 -10.67 -4.52 9.63
C SER A 36 -10.74 -5.82 10.44
N VAL A 37 -10.04 -5.87 11.58
CA VAL A 37 -10.05 -7.02 12.50
C VAL A 37 -11.44 -7.27 13.06
N LYS A 38 -12.15 -6.23 13.50
CA LYS A 38 -13.54 -6.32 14.00
C LYS A 38 -14.48 -6.95 12.97
N ASN A 39 -14.28 -6.63 11.71
CA ASN A 39 -15.09 -7.12 10.59
C ASN A 39 -14.62 -8.48 10.05
N GLY A 40 -13.63 -9.12 10.69
CA GLY A 40 -13.09 -10.41 10.26
C GLY A 40 -12.44 -10.37 8.87
N GLN A 41 -12.05 -9.18 8.41
CA GLN A 41 -11.37 -9.03 7.13
C GLN A 41 -9.89 -9.39 7.30
N PRO A 42 -9.28 -10.14 6.35
CA PRO A 42 -7.86 -10.40 6.38
C PRO A 42 -7.10 -9.07 6.30
N ASN A 43 -6.37 -8.74 7.37
CA ASN A 43 -5.50 -7.58 7.37
C ASN A 43 -4.14 -7.98 6.79
N GLU A 44 -3.98 -7.89 5.47
CA GLU A 44 -2.72 -8.15 4.76
C GLU A 44 -1.73 -6.97 4.82
N ASP A 45 -1.71 -6.20 5.91
CA ASP A 45 -0.75 -5.10 6.05
C ASP A 45 0.57 -5.61 6.65
N PHE A 46 1.51 -5.95 5.76
CA PHE A 46 2.84 -6.44 6.12
C PHE A 46 3.66 -5.44 6.96
N LEU A 47 3.20 -4.19 7.08
CA LEU A 47 3.79 -3.12 7.87
C LEU A 47 3.19 -3.01 9.28
N VAL A 48 2.17 -3.82 9.61
CA VAL A 48 1.46 -3.75 10.88
C VAL A 48 1.72 -5.01 11.72
N GLU A 49 1.96 -4.82 13.01
CA GLU A 49 2.02 -5.90 14.00
C GLU A 49 1.00 -5.67 15.11
N LEU A 50 0.10 -6.63 15.29
CA LEU A 50 -0.88 -6.64 16.37
C LEU A 50 -0.38 -7.45 17.56
N LYS A 51 -0.58 -6.92 18.77
CA LYS A 51 -0.26 -7.61 20.02
C LYS A 51 -1.38 -7.39 21.02
N ALA A 52 -1.91 -8.50 21.53
CA ALA A 52 -2.82 -8.52 22.66
C ALA A 52 -2.24 -7.75 23.85
N VAL A 53 -1.03 -8.14 24.28
CA VAL A 53 -0.35 -7.59 25.45
C VAL A 53 1.09 -7.23 25.11
N TRP A 54 1.71 -6.44 25.98
CA TRP A 54 3.16 -6.22 25.95
C TRP A 54 3.89 -7.56 26.04
N ILE A 55 4.69 -7.88 25.03
CA ILE A 55 5.52 -9.09 25.02
C ILE A 55 6.86 -8.79 25.70
N SER A 56 7.56 -9.83 26.16
CA SER A 56 8.90 -9.69 26.74
C SER A 56 9.82 -8.90 25.81
N GLU A 57 10.63 -8.02 26.40
CA GLU A 57 11.47 -7.02 25.74
C GLU A 57 12.44 -7.66 24.73
N GLU A 58 13.02 -8.81 25.07
CA GLU A 58 13.89 -9.59 24.18
C GLU A 58 13.12 -10.04 22.91
N LYS A 59 11.94 -10.65 23.10
CA LYS A 59 11.09 -11.08 21.98
C LYS A 59 10.63 -9.89 21.15
N ALA A 60 10.36 -8.76 21.79
CA ALA A 60 10.00 -7.53 21.11
C ALA A 60 11.13 -7.01 20.25
N ALA A 61 12.35 -6.88 20.79
CA ALA A 61 13.51 -6.43 20.04
C ALA A 61 13.74 -7.28 18.80
N ARG A 62 13.74 -8.61 18.94
CA ARG A 62 13.90 -9.54 17.81
C ARG A 62 12.79 -9.40 16.77
N ARG A 63 11.53 -9.20 17.19
CA ARG A 63 10.38 -9.02 16.29
C ARG A 63 10.40 -7.66 15.59
N ILE A 64 10.67 -6.58 16.32
CA ILE A 64 10.78 -5.22 15.79
C ILE A 64 11.90 -5.17 14.75
N ALA A 65 13.07 -5.72 15.07
CA ALA A 65 14.18 -5.83 14.12
C ALA A 65 13.78 -6.62 12.86
N GLY A 66 13.14 -7.78 13.04
CA GLY A 66 12.72 -8.62 11.91
C GLY A 66 11.68 -7.94 11.02
N HIS A 67 10.74 -7.22 11.63
CA HIS A 67 9.72 -6.45 10.93
C HIS A 67 10.36 -5.27 10.17
N ALA A 68 11.23 -4.50 10.84
CA ALA A 68 11.90 -3.33 10.27
C ALA A 68 12.86 -3.69 9.13
N ASN A 69 13.60 -4.80 9.27
CA ASN A 69 14.46 -5.31 8.19
C ASN A 69 13.63 -5.76 6.97
N ALA A 70 12.47 -6.38 7.19
CA ALA A 70 11.60 -6.80 6.10
C ALA A 70 10.83 -5.63 5.45
N ALA A 71 10.63 -4.53 6.17
CA ALA A 71 9.85 -3.37 5.73
C ALA A 71 10.52 -2.54 4.63
N ARG A 72 11.83 -2.74 4.39
CA ARG A 72 12.58 -2.04 3.33
C ARG A 72 12.36 -0.52 3.38
N GLY A 73 12.66 0.10 4.51
CA GLY A 73 12.62 1.56 4.67
C GLY A 73 11.23 2.18 4.88
N GLU A 74 10.15 1.41 4.72
CA GLU A 74 8.80 1.84 5.08
C GLU A 74 8.60 1.82 6.60
N ASN A 75 7.89 2.81 7.13
CA ASN A 75 7.60 2.83 8.56
C ASN A 75 6.70 1.64 8.93
N ILE A 76 6.93 1.04 10.10
CA ILE A 76 6.11 -0.05 10.63
C ILE A 76 5.29 0.42 11.82
N LEU A 77 4.05 -0.06 11.90
CA LEU A 77 3.10 0.24 12.97
C LEU A 77 2.91 -0.96 13.88
N TRP A 78 3.05 -0.77 15.18
CA TRP A 78 2.69 -1.76 16.19
C TRP A 78 1.50 -1.30 16.98
N LEU A 79 0.48 -2.15 17.11
CA LEU A 79 -0.71 -1.89 17.93
C LEU A 79 -0.73 -2.85 19.12
N ILE A 80 -0.60 -2.31 20.32
CA ILE A 80 -0.66 -3.06 21.58
C ILE A 80 -2.04 -2.87 22.21
N GLY A 81 -2.65 -3.98 22.65
CA GLY A 81 -4.03 -4.01 23.14
C GLY A 81 -5.04 -4.52 22.11
N VAL A 82 -4.57 -5.16 21.02
CA VAL A 82 -5.42 -5.71 19.95
C VAL A 82 -5.09 -7.19 19.75
N ASP A 83 -6.07 -8.06 19.94
CA ASP A 83 -5.98 -9.51 19.65
C ASP A 83 -6.81 -9.87 18.41
N GLU A 84 -6.13 -10.20 17.32
CA GLU A 84 -6.75 -10.59 16.06
C GLU A 84 -7.68 -11.82 16.20
N LYS A 85 -7.41 -12.70 17.17
CA LYS A 85 -8.18 -13.95 17.33
C LYS A 85 -9.58 -13.73 17.87
N GLU A 86 -9.82 -12.60 18.53
CA GLU A 86 -11.11 -12.28 19.14
C GLU A 86 -12.06 -11.58 18.15
N GLY A 87 -11.62 -11.26 16.93
CA GLY A 87 -12.45 -10.71 15.86
C GLY A 87 -13.18 -9.43 16.28
N ALA A 88 -14.51 -9.46 16.36
CA ALA A 88 -15.33 -8.31 16.76
C ALA A 88 -14.96 -7.74 18.14
N ASP A 89 -14.45 -8.57 19.06
CA ASP A 89 -14.02 -8.19 20.41
C ASP A 89 -12.50 -8.02 20.53
N CYS A 90 -11.79 -7.74 19.42
CA CYS A 90 -10.33 -7.67 19.38
C CYS A 90 -9.68 -6.65 20.30
N VAL A 91 -10.40 -5.62 20.73
CA VAL A 91 -9.83 -4.55 21.56
C VAL A 91 -9.81 -5.01 23.02
N ILE A 92 -8.63 -5.35 23.53
CA ILE A 92 -8.43 -5.77 24.93
C ILE A 92 -7.79 -4.67 25.79
N GLY A 93 -7.12 -3.72 25.16
CA GLY A 93 -6.48 -2.58 25.81
C GLY A 93 -5.06 -2.85 26.32
N ALA A 94 -4.29 -1.78 26.52
CA ALA A 94 -2.92 -1.81 27.00
C ALA A 94 -2.66 -0.65 27.96
N ASN A 95 -1.75 -0.87 28.92
CA ASN A 95 -1.34 0.15 29.86
C ASN A 95 -0.22 1.01 29.27
N VAL A 96 -0.38 2.33 29.32
CA VAL A 96 0.59 3.33 28.82
C VAL A 96 1.87 3.35 29.66
N ALA A 97 1.76 3.10 30.97
CA ALA A 97 2.91 3.13 31.87
C ALA A 97 3.97 2.07 31.51
N ASP A 98 3.54 0.96 30.91
CA ASP A 98 4.42 -0.12 30.50
C ASP A 98 5.40 0.36 29.42
N LEU A 99 4.97 1.15 28.44
CA LEU A 99 5.81 1.66 27.34
C LEU A 99 7.07 2.37 27.85
N ALA A 100 6.91 3.26 28.83
CA ALA A 100 7.99 4.09 29.36
C ALA A 100 9.11 3.24 30.01
N SER A 101 8.76 2.11 30.59
CA SER A 101 9.73 1.16 31.15
C SER A 101 10.22 0.14 30.12
N TRP A 102 9.36 -0.25 29.19
CA TRP A 102 9.57 -1.37 28.28
C TRP A 102 10.50 -1.00 27.12
N TYR A 103 10.26 0.14 26.46
CA TYR A 103 10.98 0.47 25.23
C TYR A 103 12.50 0.71 25.43
N PRO A 104 12.96 1.41 26.50
CA PRO A 104 14.40 1.54 26.75
C PRO A 104 15.11 0.19 26.90
N THR A 105 14.44 -0.79 27.52
CA THR A 105 14.97 -2.15 27.65
C THR A 105 14.95 -2.88 26.31
N VAL A 106 13.90 -2.72 25.49
CA VAL A 106 13.86 -3.23 24.10
C VAL A 106 15.04 -2.71 23.29
N GLU A 107 15.32 -1.41 23.33
CA GLU A 107 16.45 -0.80 22.60
C GLU A 107 17.80 -1.38 23.03
N SER A 108 17.97 -1.74 24.31
CA SER A 108 19.23 -2.27 24.83
C SER A 108 19.66 -3.61 24.21
N PHE A 109 18.70 -4.37 23.65
CA PHE A 109 18.95 -5.64 22.97
C PHE A 109 19.51 -5.47 21.55
N PHE A 110 19.46 -4.26 20.98
CA PHE A 110 20.05 -3.99 19.67
C PHE A 110 21.57 -3.84 19.78
N ASN A 111 22.26 -4.23 18.71
CA ASN A 111 23.67 -3.96 18.53
C ASN A 111 23.79 -2.69 17.68
N GLU A 112 24.41 -1.66 18.25
CA GLU A 112 24.61 -0.32 17.68
C GLU A 112 23.34 0.49 17.49
N LEU A 113 22.37 0.00 16.71
CA LEU A 113 21.21 0.76 16.28
C LEU A 113 19.89 0.00 16.44
N ALA A 114 18.91 0.65 17.08
CA ALA A 114 17.51 0.24 17.07
C ALA A 114 16.69 1.09 16.07
N PRO A 115 15.58 0.57 15.51
CA PRO A 115 14.61 1.39 14.78
C PRO A 115 14.14 2.55 15.63
N THR A 116 14.12 3.77 15.08
CA THR A 116 13.70 4.95 15.84
C THR A 116 12.19 4.93 16.03
N MET A 117 11.71 4.95 17.28
CA MET A 117 10.29 5.21 17.55
C MET A 117 10.00 6.70 17.32
N ILE A 118 9.37 7.02 16.19
CA ILE A 118 9.09 8.40 15.78
C ILE A 118 7.76 8.92 16.35
N SER A 119 6.87 8.01 16.75
CA SER A 119 5.62 8.39 17.41
C SER A 119 5.09 7.29 18.32
N SER A 120 4.44 7.69 19.41
CA SER A 120 3.61 6.82 20.24
C SER A 120 2.29 7.53 20.54
N LEU A 121 1.16 6.84 20.33
CA LEU A 121 -0.17 7.39 20.56
C LEU A 121 -1.01 6.44 21.40
N ASN A 122 -1.80 7.02 22.30
CA ASN A 122 -2.81 6.31 23.06
C ASN A 122 -4.16 6.57 22.41
N ILE A 123 -4.75 5.55 21.82
CA ILE A 123 -5.97 5.66 21.03
C ILE A 123 -7.12 5.06 21.85
N PRO A 124 -8.10 5.87 22.26
CA PRO A 124 -9.29 5.36 22.94
C PRO A 124 -10.19 4.62 21.94
N VAL A 125 -10.47 3.34 22.20
CA VAL A 125 -11.35 2.48 21.38
C VAL A 125 -12.18 1.61 22.31
N ASP A 126 -13.50 1.62 22.17
CA ASP A 126 -14.45 0.83 22.97
C ASP A 126 -14.19 0.89 24.48
N GLU A 127 -14.02 2.11 25.03
CA GLU A 127 -13.71 2.38 26.45
C GLU A 127 -12.35 1.82 26.94
N LYS A 128 -11.56 1.25 26.04
CA LYS A 128 -10.20 0.74 26.27
C LYS A 128 -9.18 1.62 25.56
N THR A 129 -7.91 1.43 25.88
CA THR A 129 -6.80 2.18 25.26
C THR A 129 -5.91 1.24 24.46
N VAL A 130 -5.75 1.50 23.17
CA VAL A 130 -4.75 0.84 22.31
C VAL A 130 -3.52 1.74 22.23
N VAL A 131 -2.33 1.17 22.33
CA VAL A 131 -1.07 1.91 22.18
C VAL A 131 -0.52 1.66 20.78
N ALA A 132 -0.42 2.72 19.98
CA ALA A 132 0.16 2.70 18.64
C ALA A 132 1.61 3.18 18.68
N LEU A 133 2.55 2.37 18.19
CA LEU A 133 3.98 2.69 18.10
C LEU A 133 4.40 2.71 16.64
N LEU A 134 4.88 3.86 16.16
CA LEU A 134 5.38 4.02 14.79
C LEU A 134 6.91 4.03 14.80
N PHE A 135 7.51 3.11 14.05
CA PHE A 135 8.96 3.00 13.91
C PHE A 135 9.41 3.39 12.51
N GLU A 136 10.49 4.16 12.44
CA GLU A 136 11.24 4.41 11.21
C GLU A 136 12.26 3.30 10.97
N THR A 137 12.36 2.83 9.72
CA THR A 137 13.15 1.65 9.36
C THR A 137 14.16 1.89 8.22
N ASP A 138 14.41 3.15 7.87
CA ASP A 138 15.26 3.56 6.74
C ASP A 138 16.75 3.26 6.96
N ARG A 139 17.16 3.08 8.22
CA ARG A 139 18.52 2.70 8.63
C ARG A 139 18.73 1.20 8.79
N ALA A 140 17.88 0.36 8.20
CA ALA A 140 18.13 -1.08 8.13
C ALA A 140 19.50 -1.37 7.46
N PRO A 141 20.22 -2.45 7.82
CA PRO A 141 19.82 -3.54 8.72
C PRO A 141 19.88 -3.19 10.22
N PHE A 142 18.92 -3.69 10.97
CA PHE A 142 18.89 -3.71 12.43
C PHE A 142 19.34 -5.07 12.97
N VAL A 143 20.34 -5.05 13.84
CA VAL A 143 21.01 -6.23 14.39
C VAL A 143 20.66 -6.37 15.86
N VAL A 144 20.35 -7.59 16.31
CA VAL A 144 20.05 -7.88 17.72
C VAL A 144 21.09 -8.80 18.34
N LYS A 145 21.33 -8.62 19.65
CA LYS A 145 22.18 -9.49 20.46
C LYS A 145 21.40 -10.76 20.80
N ASN A 146 21.98 -11.91 20.50
CA ASN A 146 21.43 -13.19 20.89
C ASN A 146 21.69 -13.45 22.38
N GLN A 147 20.64 -13.42 23.21
CA GLN A 147 20.78 -13.58 24.67
C GLN A 147 21.25 -14.98 25.08
N ALA A 148 21.11 -15.97 24.20
CA ALA A 148 21.63 -17.31 24.41
C ALA A 148 23.16 -17.41 24.22
N TYR A 149 23.79 -16.41 23.61
CA TYR A 149 25.23 -16.39 23.40
C TYR A 149 25.98 -16.30 24.73
N GLY A 150 26.94 -17.20 24.95
CA GLY A 150 27.71 -17.28 26.19
C GLY A 150 26.94 -17.82 27.41
N SER A 151 25.61 -17.84 27.38
CA SER A 151 24.74 -18.34 28.46
C SER A 151 24.26 -19.77 28.24
N VAL A 152 24.08 -20.20 26.98
CA VAL A 152 23.66 -21.55 26.60
C VAL A 152 24.81 -22.30 25.94
N LYS A 153 25.18 -23.47 26.48
CA LYS A 153 26.26 -24.30 25.94
C LYS A 153 25.96 -24.71 24.49
N GLY A 154 26.90 -24.42 23.59
CA GLY A 154 26.80 -24.75 22.17
C GLY A 154 26.23 -23.63 21.30
N VAL A 155 25.77 -22.51 21.87
CA VAL A 155 25.37 -21.32 21.11
C VAL A 155 26.61 -20.44 20.88
N SER A 156 27.03 -20.33 19.62
CA SER A 156 28.19 -19.53 19.21
C SER A 156 27.82 -18.26 18.43
N VAL A 157 26.54 -18.03 18.17
CA VAL A 157 26.06 -16.88 17.39
C VAL A 157 25.74 -15.74 18.36
N GLU A 158 26.57 -14.70 18.37
CA GLU A 158 26.40 -13.51 19.20
C GLU A 158 25.37 -12.53 18.64
N LEU A 159 25.37 -12.35 17.33
CA LEU A 159 24.56 -11.35 16.64
C LEU A 159 23.68 -12.02 15.58
N GLU A 160 22.44 -11.55 15.48
CA GLU A 160 21.48 -11.99 14.48
C GLU A 160 20.94 -10.76 13.73
N VAL A 161 20.75 -10.89 12.42
CA VAL A 161 19.88 -10.00 11.64
C VAL A 161 18.53 -10.70 11.51
N PRO A 162 17.50 -10.36 12.31
CA PRO A 162 16.22 -11.02 12.20
C PRO A 162 15.51 -10.57 10.93
N TRP A 163 14.63 -11.41 10.42
CA TRP A 163 13.85 -11.19 9.20
C TRP A 163 12.45 -11.74 9.38
N ARG A 164 11.45 -10.92 9.07
CA ARG A 164 10.05 -11.33 9.07
C ARG A 164 9.71 -12.02 7.76
N GLU A 165 9.12 -13.20 7.87
CA GLU A 165 8.52 -13.95 6.76
C GLU A 165 7.08 -14.27 7.17
N ASN A 166 6.14 -13.55 6.57
CA ASN A 166 4.72 -13.51 6.98
C ASN A 166 4.58 -13.09 8.46
N THR A 167 4.14 -14.00 9.34
CA THR A 167 4.01 -13.76 10.78
C THR A 167 5.16 -14.36 11.60
N SER A 168 6.09 -15.05 10.93
CA SER A 168 7.23 -15.73 11.56
C SER A 168 8.50 -14.89 11.50
N ILE A 169 9.38 -15.05 12.50
CA ILE A 169 10.70 -14.39 12.54
C ILE A 169 11.80 -15.45 12.46
N ARG A 170 12.68 -15.29 11.48
CA ARG A 170 13.88 -16.12 11.27
C ARG A 170 15.11 -15.25 11.08
N SER A 171 16.30 -15.82 11.08
CA SER A 171 17.51 -15.09 10.68
C SER A 171 17.47 -14.77 9.17
N ALA A 172 18.02 -13.61 8.79
CA ALA A 172 18.14 -13.19 7.40
C ALA A 172 19.05 -14.14 6.61
N ARG A 173 18.62 -14.49 5.40
CA ARG A 173 19.44 -15.20 4.42
C ARG A 173 20.26 -14.20 3.62
N ARG A 174 21.27 -14.68 2.88
CA ARG A 174 22.04 -13.85 1.92
C ARG A 174 21.13 -13.07 0.96
N SER A 175 20.06 -13.69 0.46
CA SER A 175 19.09 -13.04 -0.43
C SER A 175 18.36 -11.87 0.22
N ASP A 176 18.09 -11.96 1.52
CA ASP A 176 17.41 -10.92 2.28
C ASP A 176 18.35 -9.73 2.51
N LEU A 177 19.62 -10.02 2.86
CA LEU A 177 20.65 -9.00 2.98
C LEU A 177 20.91 -8.27 1.66
N ILE A 178 20.92 -8.98 0.53
CA ILE A 178 21.04 -8.33 -0.80
C ILE A 178 19.85 -7.41 -1.08
N ARG A 179 18.63 -7.80 -0.65
CA ARG A 179 17.44 -6.96 -0.82
C ARG A 179 17.50 -5.67 0.00
N LEU A 180 18.23 -5.65 1.12
CA LEU A 180 18.49 -4.43 1.90
C LEU A 180 19.50 -3.51 1.21
N LEU A 181 20.45 -4.07 0.47
CA LEU A 181 21.45 -3.30 -0.29
C LEU A 181 20.91 -2.79 -1.63
N ALA A 182 19.81 -3.36 -2.11
CA ALA A 182 19.14 -2.86 -3.30
C ALA A 182 18.51 -1.49 -3.01
N PRO A 183 18.59 -0.51 -3.92
CA PRO A 183 17.96 0.78 -3.74
C PRO A 183 16.49 0.63 -3.34
N LEU A 184 16.08 1.41 -2.34
CA LEU A 184 14.68 1.52 -1.95
C LEU A 184 13.86 1.88 -3.19
N GLU A 185 12.94 1.00 -3.58
CA GLU A 185 12.10 1.20 -4.76
C GLU A 185 11.15 2.37 -4.50
N LEU A 186 11.56 3.55 -4.93
CA LEU A 186 10.75 4.75 -4.83
C LEU A 186 9.61 4.67 -5.85
N LEU A 187 8.46 4.17 -5.40
CA LEU A 187 7.23 4.18 -6.19
C LEU A 187 6.83 5.62 -6.51
N PRO A 188 6.36 5.92 -7.74
CA PRO A 188 5.82 7.23 -8.06
C PRO A 188 4.56 7.51 -7.24
N GLU A 189 4.30 8.78 -6.93
CA GLU A 189 3.00 9.21 -6.40
C GLU A 189 2.03 9.28 -7.57
N ILE A 190 0.83 8.74 -7.39
CA ILE A 190 -0.21 8.73 -8.41
C ILE A 190 -1.51 9.20 -7.78
N GLU A 191 -2.07 10.26 -8.33
CA GLU A 191 -3.36 10.81 -7.93
C GLU A 191 -4.40 10.55 -9.03
N ILE A 192 -5.63 10.17 -8.66
CA ILE A 192 -6.75 10.17 -9.60
C ILE A 192 -7.27 11.62 -9.73
N LEU A 193 -7.14 12.20 -10.92
CA LEU A 193 -7.62 13.54 -11.21
C LEU A 193 -9.10 13.53 -11.62
N GLY A 194 -9.86 14.46 -11.07
CA GLY A 194 -11.21 14.79 -11.55
C GLY A 194 -12.21 13.64 -11.44
N HIS A 195 -13.01 13.44 -12.50
CA HIS A 195 -14.05 12.43 -12.58
C HIS A 195 -13.50 11.15 -13.20
N ILE A 196 -13.76 10.03 -12.53
CA ILE A 196 -13.55 8.68 -13.05
C ILE A 196 -14.88 8.21 -13.66
N GLU A 197 -14.84 7.81 -14.92
CA GLU A 197 -16.04 7.38 -15.65
C GLU A 197 -16.03 5.86 -15.76
N LEU A 198 -17.13 5.26 -15.29
CA LEU A 198 -17.40 3.84 -15.47
C LEU A 198 -18.63 3.71 -16.37
N THR A 199 -18.54 2.91 -17.42
CA THR A 199 -19.66 2.63 -18.33
C THR A 199 -19.86 1.13 -18.49
N ALA A 200 -21.12 0.71 -18.59
CA ALA A 200 -21.50 -0.65 -18.97
C ALA A 200 -22.22 -0.62 -20.32
N THR A 201 -21.76 -1.43 -21.25
CA THR A 201 -22.37 -1.61 -22.57
C THR A 201 -22.99 -2.99 -22.64
N ILE A 202 -24.27 -3.07 -23.02
CA ILE A 202 -24.94 -4.34 -23.29
C ILE A 202 -24.60 -4.77 -24.72
N ALA A 203 -24.27 -6.05 -24.92
CA ALA A 203 -23.98 -6.57 -26.25
C ALA A 203 -25.16 -6.39 -27.22
N GLY A 204 -24.86 -5.96 -28.44
CA GLY A 204 -25.84 -5.86 -29.52
C GLY A 204 -25.35 -5.02 -30.69
N GLU A 205 -26.16 -4.95 -31.75
CA GLU A 205 -25.88 -4.12 -32.91
C GLU A 205 -26.44 -2.71 -32.73
N ASP A 206 -25.65 -1.70 -33.08
CA ASP A 206 -26.13 -0.33 -33.16
C ASP A 206 -26.99 -0.07 -34.40
N SER A 207 -27.53 1.14 -34.50
CA SER A 207 -28.39 1.58 -35.62
C SER A 207 -27.71 1.55 -37.00
N VAL A 208 -26.39 1.38 -37.06
CA VAL A 208 -25.57 1.35 -38.29
C VAL A 208 -25.01 -0.06 -38.56
N GLY A 209 -25.34 -1.04 -37.72
CA GLY A 209 -24.93 -2.44 -37.85
C GLY A 209 -23.56 -2.77 -37.28
N ASN A 210 -22.97 -1.92 -36.43
CA ASN A 210 -21.75 -2.29 -35.70
C ASN A 210 -22.12 -3.09 -34.45
N TYR A 211 -21.41 -4.19 -34.23
CA TYR A 211 -21.59 -5.01 -33.03
C TYR A 211 -20.78 -4.45 -31.86
N HIS A 212 -21.46 -4.23 -30.74
CA HIS A 212 -20.87 -3.84 -29.46
C HIS A 212 -20.79 -5.06 -28.54
N SER A 213 -19.64 -5.26 -27.88
CA SER A 213 -19.47 -6.34 -26.90
C SER A 213 -20.07 -6.00 -25.54
N ASP A 214 -20.38 -7.04 -24.77
CA ASP A 214 -20.82 -6.91 -23.39
C ASP A 214 -19.62 -6.54 -22.49
N GLU A 215 -19.42 -5.24 -22.23
CA GLU A 215 -18.20 -4.72 -21.61
C GLU A 215 -18.48 -3.73 -20.48
N LEU A 216 -17.58 -3.75 -19.50
CA LEU A 216 -17.41 -2.72 -18.50
C LEU A 216 -16.15 -1.93 -18.86
N ARG A 217 -16.27 -0.62 -19.05
CA ARG A 217 -15.16 0.27 -19.41
C ARG A 217 -14.94 1.30 -18.32
N LEU A 218 -13.68 1.45 -17.93
CA LEU A 218 -13.20 2.45 -16.98
C LEU A 218 -12.30 3.45 -17.70
N ASN A 219 -12.65 4.74 -17.61
CA ASN A 219 -11.81 5.84 -18.04
C ASN A 219 -11.44 6.70 -16.83
N SER A 220 -10.17 7.01 -16.68
CA SER A 220 -9.68 7.87 -15.60
C SER A 220 -8.54 8.75 -16.06
N GLU A 221 -8.46 9.94 -15.50
CA GLU A 221 -7.26 10.78 -15.60
C GLU A 221 -6.44 10.60 -14.33
N LEU A 222 -5.13 10.42 -14.47
CA LEU A 222 -4.21 10.29 -13.35
C LEU A 222 -3.12 11.36 -13.47
N TYR A 223 -2.62 11.85 -12.33
CA TYR A 223 -1.41 12.65 -12.25
C TYR A 223 -0.31 11.83 -11.60
N ILE A 224 0.86 11.77 -12.24
CA ILE A 224 2.00 11.02 -11.73
C ILE A 224 3.16 11.94 -11.36
N VAL A 225 3.81 11.66 -10.25
CA VAL A 225 5.03 12.35 -9.79
C VAL A 225 6.10 11.30 -9.48
N PRO A 226 7.14 11.18 -10.32
CA PRO A 226 8.30 10.34 -10.00
C PRO A 226 9.00 10.83 -8.73
N LYS A 227 9.36 9.90 -7.85
CA LYS A 227 10.06 10.19 -6.58
C LYS A 227 11.57 10.26 -6.71
N SER A 228 12.12 9.89 -7.87
CA SER A 228 13.55 9.99 -8.17
C SER A 228 13.75 10.64 -9.53
N ARG A 229 15.01 10.97 -9.86
CA ARG A 229 15.42 11.42 -11.20
C ARG A 229 15.56 10.27 -12.20
N GLU A 230 15.36 9.03 -11.76
CA GLU A 230 15.39 7.88 -12.65
C GLU A 230 14.09 7.79 -13.44
N ARG A 231 14.21 7.28 -14.66
CA ARG A 231 13.06 7.06 -15.54
C ARG A 231 12.14 6.00 -14.95
N VAL A 232 10.86 6.34 -14.81
CA VAL A 232 9.82 5.38 -14.46
C VAL A 232 9.26 4.76 -15.74
N ILE A 233 9.25 3.43 -15.80
CA ILE A 233 8.68 2.67 -16.91
C ILE A 233 7.58 1.78 -16.32
N ILE A 234 6.36 1.86 -16.84
CA ILE A 234 5.23 1.04 -16.39
C ILE A 234 4.76 0.18 -17.59
N PRO A 235 5.11 -1.12 -17.61
CA PRO A 235 4.66 -2.04 -18.65
C PRO A 235 3.18 -2.41 -18.48
N PHE A 236 2.40 -2.38 -19.56
CA PHE A 236 0.95 -2.62 -19.51
C PHE A 236 0.59 -4.04 -19.06
N HIS A 237 1.41 -5.03 -19.41
CA HIS A 237 1.21 -6.43 -18.99
C HIS A 237 1.40 -6.67 -17.48
N ARG A 238 1.97 -5.71 -16.75
CA ARG A 238 2.08 -5.74 -15.28
C ARG A 238 0.99 -4.92 -14.59
N CYS A 239 0.08 -4.33 -15.37
CA CYS A 239 -0.99 -3.49 -14.87
C CYS A 239 -2.32 -4.22 -15.01
N ARG A 240 -3.25 -3.92 -14.10
CA ARG A 240 -4.61 -4.48 -14.13
C ARG A 240 -5.56 -3.59 -13.36
N VAL A 241 -6.83 -3.65 -13.71
CA VAL A 241 -7.93 -3.13 -12.90
C VAL A 241 -8.74 -4.32 -12.41
N GLU A 242 -9.04 -4.34 -11.12
CA GLU A 242 -9.92 -5.33 -10.50
C GLU A 242 -11.24 -4.66 -10.13
N PHE A 243 -12.33 -5.38 -10.37
CA PHE A 243 -13.70 -4.94 -10.07
C PHE A 243 -14.29 -5.91 -9.04
N GLU A 244 -14.72 -5.36 -7.92
CA GLU A 244 -15.37 -6.07 -6.82
C GLU A 244 -16.82 -5.61 -6.73
N ILE A 245 -17.74 -6.52 -7.02
CA ILE A 245 -19.19 -6.33 -6.87
C ILE A 245 -19.67 -7.32 -5.79
N PRO A 246 -20.44 -6.88 -4.78
CA PRO A 246 -20.95 -7.78 -3.75
C PRO A 246 -21.67 -9.00 -4.34
N GLY A 247 -21.28 -10.20 -3.88
CA GLY A 247 -21.86 -11.46 -4.33
C GLY A 247 -21.33 -12.01 -5.66
N ILE A 248 -20.38 -11.32 -6.31
CA ILE A 248 -19.78 -11.73 -7.58
C ILE A 248 -18.28 -11.97 -7.39
N PRO A 249 -17.69 -13.04 -7.95
CA PRO A 249 -16.25 -13.22 -7.95
C PRO A 249 -15.54 -12.03 -8.59
N THR A 250 -14.48 -11.54 -7.94
CA THR A 250 -13.64 -10.45 -8.47
C THR A 250 -13.18 -10.78 -9.88
N PHE A 251 -13.38 -9.85 -10.81
CA PHE A 251 -12.98 -9.97 -12.20
C PHE A 251 -12.04 -8.82 -12.58
N LYS A 252 -11.29 -9.00 -13.68
CA LYS A 252 -10.16 -8.15 -14.02
C LYS A 252 -10.26 -7.63 -15.44
N SER A 253 -9.71 -6.43 -15.67
CA SER A 253 -9.57 -5.87 -17.02
C SER A 253 -8.48 -6.57 -17.82
N ASN A 254 -8.69 -6.74 -19.12
CA ASN A 254 -7.63 -7.04 -20.09
C ASN A 254 -8.08 -6.63 -21.50
N PRO A 255 -7.38 -5.70 -22.20
CA PRO A 255 -6.16 -4.99 -21.81
C PRO A 255 -6.41 -3.68 -21.01
N ILE A 256 -5.34 -3.17 -20.39
CA ILE A 256 -5.25 -1.80 -19.87
C ILE A 256 -4.37 -0.96 -20.80
N SER A 257 -4.76 0.28 -21.05
CA SER A 257 -3.99 1.26 -21.81
C SER A 257 -3.67 2.47 -20.93
N LEU A 258 -2.42 2.94 -21.00
CA LEU A 258 -1.98 4.19 -20.39
C LEU A 258 -1.42 5.09 -21.48
N ASN A 259 -1.94 6.30 -21.59
CA ASN A 259 -1.52 7.26 -22.60
C ASN A 259 -1.18 8.60 -21.94
N PRO A 260 -0.28 9.42 -22.52
CA PRO A 260 -0.17 10.81 -22.11
C PRO A 260 -1.52 11.47 -22.32
N ALA A 261 -1.99 12.26 -21.36
CA ALA A 261 -3.25 12.98 -21.54
C ALA A 261 -3.14 13.90 -22.76
N LEU A 262 -4.20 13.94 -23.58
CA LEU A 262 -4.30 14.90 -24.67
C LEU A 262 -4.50 16.30 -24.08
N GLY A 263 -3.92 17.33 -24.71
CA GLY A 263 -4.27 18.71 -24.39
C GLY A 263 -5.68 19.05 -24.87
N ASP A 264 -6.27 20.15 -24.35
CA ASP A 264 -7.67 20.58 -24.56
C ASP A 264 -8.13 20.78 -26.02
N TYR A 265 -7.28 20.56 -27.02
CA TYR A 265 -7.61 20.70 -28.44
C TYR A 265 -7.23 19.42 -29.21
N GLY A 266 -8.14 18.44 -29.17
CA GLY A 266 -8.03 17.08 -29.74
C GLY A 266 -8.01 16.97 -31.27
N PHE A 267 -7.36 17.88 -31.99
CA PHE A 267 -7.06 17.70 -33.41
C PHE A 267 -5.55 17.80 -33.66
N ALA A 268 -5.10 17.17 -34.75
CA ALA A 268 -3.72 17.17 -35.22
C ALA A 268 -3.10 18.59 -35.15
N GLY A 269 -2.30 18.85 -34.11
CA GLY A 269 -1.72 20.17 -33.83
C GLY A 269 -1.88 20.68 -32.39
N GLY A 270 -2.64 20.01 -31.53
CA GLY A 270 -2.76 20.36 -30.10
C GLY A 270 -1.42 20.24 -29.35
N LYS A 271 -1.20 21.12 -28.35
CA LYS A 271 -0.06 20.97 -27.43
C LYS A 271 -0.21 19.66 -26.64
N PRO A 272 0.87 18.88 -26.45
CA PRO A 272 0.81 17.66 -25.67
C PRO A 272 0.39 17.98 -24.23
N GLY A 273 -0.46 17.15 -23.61
CA GLY A 273 -0.88 17.35 -22.22
C GLY A 273 0.23 17.11 -21.20
N SER A 274 1.34 16.48 -21.62
CA SER A 274 2.59 16.45 -20.87
C SER A 274 3.81 16.31 -21.81
N LEU A 275 4.91 17.00 -21.49
CA LEU A 275 6.20 16.89 -22.20
C LEU A 275 7.10 15.78 -21.63
N THR A 276 6.77 15.28 -20.44
CA THR A 276 7.60 14.35 -19.65
C THR A 276 7.13 12.90 -19.73
N ILE A 277 6.02 12.65 -20.44
CA ILE A 277 5.38 11.35 -20.54
C ILE A 277 5.27 10.94 -22.01
N LYS A 278 5.68 9.71 -22.31
CA LYS A 278 5.61 9.09 -23.63
C LYS A 278 4.98 7.71 -23.49
N SER A 279 4.24 7.27 -24.50
CA SER A 279 3.64 5.93 -24.51
C SER A 279 4.01 5.19 -25.79
N THR A 280 4.13 3.88 -25.68
CA THR A 280 4.25 2.94 -26.80
C THR A 280 3.05 2.00 -26.78
N ARG A 281 3.11 0.90 -27.56
CA ARG A 281 2.06 -0.13 -27.51
C ARG A 281 2.10 -0.98 -26.25
N HIS A 282 3.18 -0.95 -25.47
CA HIS A 282 3.44 -1.92 -24.40
C HIS A 282 3.84 -1.30 -23.06
N GLU A 283 4.22 -0.02 -23.05
CA GLU A 283 4.61 0.68 -21.84
C GLU A 283 4.37 2.19 -21.92
N ILE A 284 4.27 2.80 -20.74
CA ILE A 284 4.38 4.25 -20.57
C ILE A 284 5.73 4.57 -19.93
N ILE A 285 6.39 5.59 -20.47
CA ILE A 285 7.71 6.08 -20.08
C ILE A 285 7.54 7.47 -19.49
N ILE A 286 8.00 7.66 -18.26
CA ILE A 286 7.81 8.88 -17.48
C ILE A 286 9.19 9.39 -17.04
N ASP A 287 9.60 10.52 -17.62
CA ASP A 287 10.87 11.20 -17.32
C ASP A 287 10.66 12.36 -16.30
N GLY A 288 9.43 12.63 -15.88
CA GLY A 288 9.06 13.68 -14.92
C GLY A 288 7.56 13.73 -14.63
N PRO A 289 7.08 14.67 -13.79
CA PRO A 289 5.67 14.76 -13.43
C PRO A 289 4.76 15.05 -14.62
N GLY A 290 3.53 14.53 -14.61
CA GLY A 290 2.56 14.86 -15.66
C GLY A 290 1.26 14.08 -15.59
N LYS A 291 0.37 14.39 -16.53
CA LYS A 291 -0.97 13.81 -16.64
C LYS A 291 -1.00 12.63 -17.61
N LEU A 292 -1.70 11.57 -17.23
CA LEU A 292 -1.93 10.38 -18.04
C LEU A 292 -3.41 9.99 -18.04
N SER A 293 -3.88 9.42 -19.14
CA SER A 293 -5.18 8.78 -19.22
C SER A 293 -5.04 7.27 -19.08
N LEU A 294 -5.94 6.70 -18.30
CA LEU A 294 -6.11 5.26 -18.11
C LEU A 294 -7.41 4.84 -18.76
N GLU A 295 -7.33 3.81 -19.59
CA GLU A 295 -8.48 3.11 -20.14
C GLU A 295 -8.33 1.62 -19.81
N ALA A 296 -9.39 1.02 -19.25
CA ALA A 296 -9.43 -0.40 -18.96
C ALA A 296 -10.79 -0.98 -19.36
N THR A 297 -10.77 -2.16 -19.98
CA THR A 297 -11.97 -2.89 -20.38
C THR A 297 -11.99 -4.26 -19.73
N ALA A 298 -13.16 -4.68 -19.27
CA ALA A 298 -13.41 -6.02 -18.75
C ALA A 298 -14.71 -6.57 -19.34
N GLN A 299 -14.78 -7.89 -19.48
CA GLN A 299 -16.04 -8.55 -19.79
C GLN A 299 -17.02 -8.32 -18.63
N ARG A 300 -18.23 -7.87 -18.94
CA ARG A 300 -19.26 -7.66 -17.92
C ARG A 300 -19.75 -9.02 -17.39
N PRO A 301 -19.79 -9.24 -16.06
CA PRO A 301 -20.40 -10.44 -15.50
C PRO A 301 -21.93 -10.39 -15.66
N SER A 302 -22.58 -11.55 -15.66
CA SER A 302 -24.03 -11.60 -15.51
C SER A 302 -24.41 -11.23 -14.08
N LEU A 303 -25.26 -10.22 -13.91
CA LEU A 303 -25.61 -9.65 -12.61
C LEU A 303 -27.11 -9.80 -12.33
N THR A 304 -27.46 -10.01 -11.05
CA THR A 304 -28.83 -9.82 -10.56
C THR A 304 -29.13 -8.32 -10.43
N GLU A 305 -30.41 -7.95 -10.42
CA GLU A 305 -30.81 -6.54 -10.23
C GLU A 305 -30.33 -5.97 -8.88
N ASP A 306 -30.28 -6.80 -7.83
CA ASP A 306 -29.71 -6.40 -6.53
C ASP A 306 -28.22 -6.03 -6.66
N ALA A 307 -27.44 -6.79 -7.45
CA ALA A 307 -26.02 -6.52 -7.67
C ALA A 307 -25.77 -5.25 -8.51
N LYS A 308 -26.75 -4.84 -9.33
CA LYS A 308 -26.71 -3.57 -10.09
C LYS A 308 -27.05 -2.34 -9.24
N ASN A 309 -27.59 -2.53 -8.04
CA ASN A 309 -27.88 -1.43 -7.10
C ASN A 309 -26.78 -1.24 -6.05
N CYS A 310 -25.67 -1.97 -6.17
CA CYS A 310 -24.53 -1.89 -5.29
C CYS A 310 -23.45 -0.96 -5.86
N ASP A 311 -22.63 -0.42 -4.96
CA ASP A 311 -21.38 0.20 -5.35
C ASP A 311 -20.37 -0.88 -5.79
N ILE A 312 -19.60 -0.56 -6.82
CA ILE A 312 -18.47 -1.34 -7.29
C ILE A 312 -17.20 -0.75 -6.69
N ARG A 313 -16.39 -1.61 -6.06
CA ARG A 313 -15.02 -1.23 -5.68
C ARG A 313 -14.07 -1.56 -6.83
N ILE A 314 -13.29 -0.56 -7.22
CA ILE A 314 -12.35 -0.61 -8.32
C ILE A 314 -10.95 -0.44 -7.75
N SER A 315 -10.07 -1.39 -8.06
CA SER A 315 -8.67 -1.38 -7.63
C SER A 315 -7.77 -1.36 -8.86
N ILE A 316 -7.03 -0.27 -9.06
CA ILE A 316 -6.11 -0.06 -10.18
C ILE A 316 -4.69 -0.38 -9.72
N TYR A 317 -4.05 -1.35 -10.36
CA TYR A 317 -2.69 -1.79 -10.06
C TYR A 317 -1.74 -1.36 -11.18
N LEU A 318 -0.79 -0.49 -10.85
CA LEU A 318 0.24 0.00 -11.76
C LEU A 318 1.62 -0.42 -11.24
N GLN A 319 2.33 -1.29 -11.94
CA GLN A 319 3.62 -1.81 -11.48
C GLN A 319 4.79 -1.33 -12.34
N PRO A 320 5.60 -0.37 -11.83
CA PRO A 320 6.84 0.04 -12.49
C PRO A 320 7.84 -1.11 -12.64
N THR A 321 8.69 -1.04 -13.67
CA THR A 321 9.74 -2.05 -13.94
C THR A 321 10.74 -2.18 -12.79
N ALA A 322 11.10 -1.05 -12.18
CA ALA A 322 12.02 -0.98 -11.05
C ALA A 322 11.35 -1.27 -9.70
N ALA A 323 10.10 -1.73 -9.69
CA ALA A 323 9.34 -2.01 -8.48
C ALA A 323 8.85 -3.47 -8.42
N ASN A 324 9.06 -4.11 -7.28
CA ASN A 324 8.57 -5.44 -6.93
C ASN A 324 7.09 -5.43 -6.49
N ARG A 325 6.53 -4.26 -6.17
CA ARG A 325 5.12 -4.07 -5.82
C ARG A 325 4.44 -3.01 -6.71
N PRO A 326 3.13 -3.14 -6.96
CA PRO A 326 2.37 -2.12 -7.68
C PRO A 326 2.04 -0.91 -6.78
N VAL A 327 1.85 0.25 -7.40
CA VAL A 327 1.00 1.31 -6.85
C VAL A 327 -0.45 0.86 -6.99
N VAL A 328 -1.23 0.94 -5.92
CA VAL A 328 -2.64 0.53 -5.89
C VAL A 328 -3.50 1.74 -5.60
N LEU A 329 -4.43 2.05 -6.51
CA LEU A 329 -5.42 3.12 -6.33
C LEU A 329 -6.79 2.49 -6.17
N THR A 330 -7.55 2.87 -5.15
CA THR A 330 -8.88 2.32 -4.90
C THR A 330 -9.95 3.38 -5.04
N LYS A 331 -11.04 3.05 -5.72
CA LYS A 331 -12.23 3.91 -5.80
C LYS A 331 -13.51 3.10 -5.72
N THR A 332 -14.48 3.62 -5.00
CA THR A 332 -15.85 3.10 -4.98
C THR A 332 -16.73 3.99 -5.87
N LEU A 333 -17.43 3.38 -6.81
CA LEU A 333 -18.36 4.04 -7.72
C LEU A 333 -19.69 3.30 -7.75
N PRO A 334 -20.83 3.99 -7.94
CA PRO A 334 -22.08 3.31 -8.20
C PRO A 334 -21.97 2.47 -9.47
N TYR A 335 -22.70 1.36 -9.52
CA TYR A 335 -22.84 0.60 -10.75
C TYR A 335 -23.35 1.51 -11.88
N PRO A 336 -22.74 1.48 -13.07
CA PRO A 336 -23.08 2.43 -14.13
C PRO A 336 -24.43 2.09 -14.76
N ILE A 337 -25.13 3.11 -15.25
CA ILE A 337 -26.34 2.88 -16.06
C ILE A 337 -25.92 2.13 -17.33
N GLU A 338 -26.56 0.98 -17.56
CA GLU A 338 -26.33 0.14 -18.74
C GLU A 338 -26.78 0.90 -20.00
N LYS A 339 -25.84 1.10 -20.94
CA LYS A 339 -26.11 1.72 -22.23
C LYS A 339 -26.44 0.62 -23.25
N LEU A 340 -27.54 0.80 -23.97
CA LEU A 340 -27.83 0.03 -25.17
C LEU A 340 -26.88 0.47 -26.30
N PRO A 341 -26.55 -0.41 -27.25
CA PRO A 341 -25.87 -0.02 -28.48
C PRO A 341 -26.65 1.11 -29.16
N SER A 342 -25.99 2.24 -29.39
CA SER A 342 -26.61 3.45 -29.97
C SER A 342 -26.15 3.69 -31.40
#